data_AF-A0A7J3ELK9-F1
#
_entry.id   AF-A0A7J3ELK9-F1
#
_cell.length_a   1.000
_cell.length_b   1.000
_cell.length_c   1.000
_cell.angle_alpha   90.00
_cell.angle_beta   90.00
_cell.angle_gamma   90.00
#
_symmetry.space_group_name_H-M   'P 1'
#
loop_
_entity.id
_entity.type
_entity.pdbx_description
1 polymer ?
#
loop_
_entity_poly.entity_id
_entity_poly.type
_entity_poly.pdbx_seq_one_letter_code
_entity_poly.pdbx_strand_id
1 'polypeptide(L)'
;MQEGIVCRPPYYGDIEPWYLKEYVSGKTSGIGDVKVVEKLSSDHKFMRDYNIIYPVGGGIFIHVSSRRSGRGYPTYAVVEPPRPPDKVLHLVEERIARLIPDDYVPKSPDDKICLLLSLVGEVFDSFGNELTRYL
;
A
#
# COMPACT_ATOMS: atom_id res chain seq x y z
N MET A 1 -20.25 2.67 -23.08
CA MET A 1 -19.44 3.74 -22.48
C MET A 1 -18.30 3.03 -21.75
N GLN A 2 -17.09 3.05 -22.30
CA GLN A 2 -15.92 2.51 -21.60
C GLN A 2 -15.61 3.48 -20.46
N GLU A 3 -15.60 2.97 -19.22
CA GLU A 3 -15.10 3.73 -18.09
C GLU A 3 -13.63 4.06 -18.37
N GLY A 4 -13.34 5.34 -18.56
CA GLY A 4 -11.98 5.81 -18.81
C GLY A 4 -11.08 5.41 -17.66
N ILE A 5 -9.88 4.94 -17.98
CA ILE A 5 -8.85 4.59 -17.00
C ILE A 5 -8.71 5.77 -16.03
N VAL A 6 -9.13 5.58 -14.78
CA VAL A 6 -8.97 6.58 -13.75
C VAL A 6 -7.47 6.68 -13.48
N CYS A 7 -6.83 7.76 -13.90
CA CYS A 7 -5.42 8.04 -13.64
C CYS A 7 -5.16 8.41 -12.18
N ARG A 8 -5.66 7.60 -11.25
CA ARG A 8 -5.41 7.73 -9.81
C ARG A 8 -5.03 6.36 -9.27
N PRO A 9 -4.01 6.26 -8.41
CA PRO A 9 -3.66 5.01 -7.75
C PRO A 9 -4.86 4.39 -7.02
N PRO A 10 -4.96 3.05 -6.98
CA PRO A 10 -6.15 2.34 -6.48
C PRO A 10 -6.38 2.48 -4.96
N TYR A 11 -5.42 3.04 -4.22
CA TYR A 11 -5.47 3.14 -2.75
C TYR A 11 -5.98 4.50 -2.23
N TYR A 12 -6.74 5.24 -3.05
CA TYR A 12 -7.46 6.44 -2.62
C TYR A 12 -8.92 6.08 -2.27
N GLY A 13 -9.25 5.89 -0.98
CA GLY A 13 -10.65 5.70 -0.55
C GLY A 13 -10.85 5.26 0.90
N ASP A 14 -12.11 5.23 1.33
CA ASP A 14 -12.58 4.97 2.71
C ASP A 14 -12.67 3.47 3.09
N ILE A 15 -12.24 2.58 2.20
CA ILE A 15 -12.32 1.12 2.42
C ILE A 15 -11.08 0.68 3.20
N GLU A 16 -11.31 0.13 4.40
CA GLU A 16 -10.25 -0.50 5.18
C GLU A 16 -9.67 -1.70 4.41
N PRO A 17 -8.38 -1.67 4.03
CA PRO A 17 -7.81 -2.68 3.15
C PRO A 17 -7.56 -4.00 3.89
N TRP A 18 -7.60 -5.10 3.13
CA TRP A 18 -7.47 -6.46 3.67
C TRP A 18 -6.16 -6.68 4.46
N TYR A 19 -5.03 -6.16 3.97
CA TYR A 19 -3.72 -6.30 4.62
C TYR A 19 -3.65 -5.55 5.96
N LEU A 20 -4.41 -4.47 6.14
CA LEU A 20 -4.50 -3.79 7.43
C LEU A 20 -5.26 -4.67 8.43
N LYS A 21 -6.37 -5.28 8.01
CA LYS A 21 -7.14 -6.22 8.86
C LYS A 21 -6.30 -7.41 9.29
N GLU A 22 -5.52 -7.99 8.37
CA GLU A 22 -4.58 -9.08 8.67
C GLU A 22 -3.47 -8.63 9.61
N TYR A 23 -2.90 -7.44 9.40
CA TYR A 23 -1.89 -6.89 10.29
C TYR A 23 -2.42 -6.72 11.71
N VAL A 24 -3.64 -6.17 11.86
CA VAL A 24 -4.26 -5.94 13.17
C VAL A 24 -4.61 -7.27 13.86
N SER A 25 -5.15 -8.25 13.15
CA SER A 25 -5.53 -9.55 13.73
C SER A 25 -4.33 -10.31 14.30
N GLY A 26 -3.13 -10.12 13.72
CA GLY A 26 -1.88 -10.68 14.21
C GLY A 26 -1.25 -9.94 15.39
N LYS A 27 -1.84 -8.83 15.87
CA LYS A 27 -1.24 -7.98 16.92
C LYS A 27 -2.07 -7.98 18.20
N THR A 28 -1.68 -8.84 19.13
CA THR A 28 -2.00 -8.70 20.55
C THR A 28 -0.79 -8.08 21.26
N SER A 29 -0.79 -6.74 21.38
CA SER A 29 0.26 -6.06 22.15
C SER A 29 0.00 -6.25 23.63
N GLY A 30 1.05 -6.49 24.42
CA GLY A 30 0.96 -6.51 25.89
C GLY A 30 0.57 -5.16 26.53
N ILE A 31 0.29 -4.12 25.72
CA ILE A 31 -0.04 -2.74 26.11
C ILE A 31 -1.54 -2.45 25.94
N GLY A 32 -2.30 -3.39 25.36
CA GLY A 32 -3.73 -3.25 25.08
C GLY A 32 -4.04 -3.47 23.60
N ASP A 33 -5.31 -3.36 23.24
CA ASP A 33 -5.76 -3.55 21.86
C ASP A 33 -5.22 -2.46 20.93
N VAL A 34 -5.00 -2.81 19.67
CA VAL A 34 -4.57 -1.86 18.64
C VAL A 34 -5.75 -0.96 18.27
N LYS A 35 -5.55 0.35 18.38
CA LYS A 35 -6.56 1.35 18.00
C LYS A 35 -6.24 1.95 16.64
N VAL A 36 -7.07 1.65 15.64
CA VAL A 36 -7.01 2.32 14.34
C VAL A 36 -7.72 3.68 14.45
N VAL A 37 -7.06 4.75 14.03
CA VAL A 37 -7.59 6.12 14.05
C VAL A 37 -7.44 6.76 12.68
N GLU A 38 -8.37 7.64 12.29
CA GLU A 38 -8.30 8.35 11.00
C GLU A 38 -7.13 9.33 10.95
N LYS A 39 -6.80 9.96 12.08
CA LYS A 39 -5.70 10.91 12.20
C LYS A 39 -5.21 10.99 13.63
N LEU A 40 -3.91 11.24 13.81
CA LEU A 40 -3.37 11.62 15.11
C LEU A 40 -3.88 13.01 15.53
N SER A 41 -4.51 13.08 16.71
CA SER A 41 -4.79 14.33 17.42
C SER A 41 -3.66 14.72 18.37
N SER A 42 -3.64 15.98 18.80
CA SER A 42 -2.70 16.51 19.80
C SER A 42 -2.74 15.76 21.13
N ASP A 43 -3.86 15.14 21.49
CA ASP A 43 -4.03 14.39 22.74
C ASP A 43 -3.08 13.19 22.81
N HIS A 44 -2.79 12.58 21.66
CA HIS A 44 -1.90 11.43 21.56
C HIS A 44 -0.44 11.78 21.92
N LYS A 45 -0.04 13.05 21.85
CA LYS A 45 1.32 13.51 22.17
C LYS A 45 1.71 13.23 23.62
N PHE A 46 0.74 13.29 24.53
CA PHE A 46 0.98 13.16 25.97
C PHE A 46 0.69 11.75 26.50
N MET A 47 0.24 10.84 25.64
CA MET A 47 0.00 9.46 26.01
C MET A 47 1.32 8.76 26.32
N ARG A 48 1.41 8.18 27.52
CA ARG A 48 2.57 7.37 27.92
C ARG A 48 2.48 5.95 27.35
N ASP A 49 1.28 5.40 27.37
CA ASP A 49 0.96 4.10 26.79
C ASP A 49 0.10 4.31 25.54
N TYR A 50 0.58 3.84 24.39
CA TYR A 50 -0.11 3.94 23.12
C TYR A 50 0.14 2.70 22.26
N ASN A 51 -0.86 2.34 21.47
CA ASN A 51 -0.85 1.23 20.51
C ASN A 51 -1.82 1.59 19.37
N ILE A 52 -1.36 2.45 18.46
CA ILE A 52 -2.22 3.20 17.53
C ILE A 52 -1.77 2.97 16.09
N ILE A 53 -2.72 2.78 15.18
CA ILE A 53 -2.48 2.79 13.74
C ILE A 53 -3.18 3.99 13.11
N TYR A 54 -2.51 4.71 12.23
CA TYR A 54 -3.11 5.81 11.46
C TYR A 54 -2.65 5.81 10.00
N PRO A 55 -3.49 6.27 9.05
CA PRO A 55 -3.13 6.36 7.64
C PRO A 55 -2.19 7.54 7.37
N VAL A 56 -1.31 7.38 6.39
CA VAL A 56 -0.47 8.47 5.85
C VAL A 56 -0.72 8.74 4.35
N GLY A 57 -1.64 7.99 3.74
CA GLY A 57 -2.05 8.13 2.34
C GLY A 57 -1.57 6.97 1.46
N GLY A 58 -2.22 6.79 0.30
CA GLY A 58 -1.84 5.77 -0.68
C GLY A 58 -1.93 4.32 -0.16
N GLY A 59 -2.82 4.04 0.81
CA GLY A 59 -2.91 2.73 1.45
C GLY A 59 -1.82 2.42 2.47
N ILE A 60 -0.97 3.40 2.82
CA ILE A 60 0.08 3.20 3.80
C ILE A 60 -0.43 3.62 5.18
N PHE A 61 -0.17 2.79 6.19
CA PHE A 61 -0.47 3.08 7.58
C PHE A 61 0.80 3.00 8.43
N ILE A 62 0.80 3.71 9.54
CA ILE A 62 1.89 3.66 10.53
C ILE A 62 1.30 3.13 11.83
N HIS A 63 1.85 2.01 12.29
CA HIS A 63 1.60 1.46 13.61
C HIS A 63 2.65 1.98 14.60
N VAL A 64 2.18 2.74 15.58
CA VAL A 64 2.99 3.34 16.63
C VAL A 64 2.60 2.73 17.96
N SER A 65 3.56 2.09 18.63
CA SER A 65 3.35 1.51 19.95
C SER A 65 4.45 1.88 20.93
N SER A 66 4.07 2.18 22.17
CA SER A 66 5.01 2.36 23.26
C SER A 66 5.59 0.99 23.66
N ARG A 67 6.62 0.95 24.50
CA ARG A 67 7.11 -0.30 25.09
C ARG A 67 6.86 -0.28 26.59
N ARG A 68 6.35 -1.41 27.11
CA ARG A 68 6.01 -1.57 28.54
C ARG A 68 7.24 -1.60 29.45
N SER A 69 8.37 -2.10 28.96
CA SER A 69 9.65 -2.03 29.67
C SER A 69 10.28 -0.68 29.37
N GLY A 70 10.42 0.19 30.38
CA GLY A 70 10.98 1.56 30.28
C GLY A 70 12.43 1.70 29.76
N ARG A 71 12.97 0.66 29.11
CA ARG A 71 14.21 0.67 28.33
C ARG A 71 13.88 0.28 26.90
N GLY A 72 13.57 1.27 26.07
CA GLY A 72 13.33 1.06 24.65
C GLY A 72 12.76 2.29 23.98
N TYR A 73 13.13 2.49 22.72
CA TYR A 73 12.49 3.48 21.87
C TYR A 73 11.08 2.99 21.50
N PRO A 74 10.12 3.91 21.30
CA PRO A 74 8.86 3.61 20.66
C PRO A 74 9.08 2.89 19.32
N THR A 75 8.17 1.99 18.97
CA THR A 75 8.23 1.30 17.68
C THR A 75 7.33 1.98 16.68
N TYR A 76 7.88 2.23 15.49
CA TYR A 76 7.17 2.70 14.32
C TYR A 76 7.27 1.61 13.27
N ALA A 77 6.15 0.95 12.98
CA ALA A 77 6.08 -0.07 11.95
C ALA A 77 5.23 0.45 10.79
N VAL A 78 5.77 0.37 9.57
CA VAL A 78 5.02 0.63 8.35
C VAL A 78 4.12 -0.57 8.07
N VAL A 79 2.85 -0.31 7.77
CA VAL A 79 1.88 -1.30 7.36
C VAL A 79 1.50 -0.99 5.92
N GLU A 80 1.89 -1.88 5.02
CA GLU A 80 1.75 -1.75 3.57
C GLU A 80 1.23 -3.07 2.98
N PRO A 81 0.66 -3.05 1.76
CA PRO A 81 0.31 -4.29 1.06
C PRO A 81 1.55 -5.19 0.91
N PRO A 82 1.41 -6.52 1.01
CA PRO A 82 2.53 -7.41 0.81
C PRO A 82 3.07 -7.29 -0.62
N ARG A 83 4.40 -7.24 -0.72
CA ARG A 83 5.09 -7.21 -2.01
C ARG A 83 4.83 -8.54 -2.74
N PRO A 84 4.48 -8.51 -4.04
CA PRO A 84 4.38 -9.73 -4.84
C PRO A 84 5.75 -10.43 -4.91
N PRO A 85 5.79 -11.75 -5.22
CA PRO A 85 7.06 -12.45 -5.42
C PRO A 85 7.93 -11.76 -6.46
N ASP A 86 9.24 -11.66 -6.22
CA ASP A 86 10.16 -10.91 -7.11
C ASP A 86 10.12 -11.41 -8.56
N LYS A 87 9.90 -12.72 -8.77
CA LYS A 87 9.74 -13.29 -10.12
C LYS A 87 8.50 -12.73 -10.84
N VAL A 88 7.37 -12.61 -10.12
CA VAL A 88 6.14 -12.04 -10.69
C VAL A 88 6.37 -10.56 -11.01
N LEU A 89 6.97 -9.82 -10.09
CA LEU A 89 7.27 -8.41 -10.29
C LEU A 89 8.16 -8.19 -11.53
N HIS A 90 9.24 -8.97 -11.65
CA HIS A 90 10.14 -8.89 -12.78
C HIS A 90 9.46 -9.17 -14.13
N LEU A 91 8.59 -10.20 -14.19
CA LEU A 91 7.84 -10.53 -15.40
C LEU A 91 6.88 -9.40 -15.82
N VAL A 92 6.22 -8.77 -14.85
CA VAL A 92 5.35 -7.62 -15.09
C VAL A 92 6.17 -6.43 -15.61
N GLU A 93 7.29 -6.11 -14.96
CA GLU A 93 8.19 -5.02 -15.38
C GLU A 93 8.71 -5.23 -16.80
N GLU A 94 9.17 -6.44 -17.14
CA GLU A 94 9.64 -6.78 -18.47
C GLU A 94 8.53 -6.63 -19.53
N ARG A 95 7.32 -7.06 -19.20
CA ARG A 95 6.18 -6.93 -20.11
C ARG A 95 5.80 -5.48 -20.35
N ILE A 96 5.74 -4.67 -19.29
CA ILE A 96 5.51 -3.22 -19.38
C ILE A 96 6.57 -2.58 -20.27
N ALA A 97 7.86 -2.89 -20.05
CA ALA A 97 8.96 -2.31 -20.82
C ALA A 97 8.82 -2.58 -22.33
N ARG A 98 8.34 -3.76 -22.73
CA ARG A 98 8.09 -4.12 -24.14
C ARG A 98 6.88 -3.41 -24.77
N LEU A 99 5.97 -2.88 -23.96
CA LEU A 99 4.77 -2.18 -24.44
C LEU A 99 4.98 -0.68 -24.57
N ILE A 100 6.03 -0.13 -23.95
CA ILE A 100 6.35 1.30 -24.06
C ILE A 100 6.85 1.58 -25.49
N PRO A 101 6.25 2.54 -26.23
CA PRO A 101 6.75 2.95 -27.53
C PRO A 101 8.14 3.59 -27.43
N ASP A 102 9.03 3.28 -28.36
CA ASP A 102 10.41 3.81 -28.40
C ASP A 102 10.45 5.35 -28.52
N ASP A 103 9.42 5.95 -29.12
CA ASP A 103 9.28 7.39 -29.33
C ASP A 103 8.48 8.09 -28.23
N TYR A 104 8.07 7.38 -27.18
CA TYR A 104 7.27 7.95 -26.11
C TYR A 104 8.08 8.96 -25.28
N VAL A 105 7.61 10.20 -25.25
CA VAL A 105 8.13 11.27 -24.39
C VAL A 105 7.00 11.76 -23.48
N PRO A 106 7.11 11.58 -22.15
CA PRO A 106 6.07 12.01 -21.22
C PRO A 106 5.97 13.54 -21.20
N LYS A 107 4.74 14.05 -21.32
CA LYS A 107 4.46 15.50 -21.32
C LYS A 107 4.41 16.09 -19.92
N SER A 108 4.08 15.27 -18.92
CA SER A 108 3.99 15.66 -17.51
C SER A 108 4.12 14.44 -16.58
N PRO A 109 4.29 14.63 -15.27
CA PRO A 109 4.23 13.53 -14.30
C PRO A 109 2.89 12.77 -14.35
N ASP A 110 1.77 13.48 -14.52
CA ASP A 110 0.44 12.87 -14.60
C ASP A 110 0.27 12.03 -15.86
N ASP A 111 0.79 12.49 -17.00
CA ASP A 111 0.81 11.74 -18.26
C ASP A 111 1.59 10.42 -18.12
N LYS A 112 2.73 10.47 -17.41
CA LYS A 112 3.51 9.28 -17.07
C LYS A 112 2.75 8.33 -16.15
N ILE A 113 2.03 8.84 -15.14
CA ILE A 113 1.21 8.02 -14.23
C ILE A 113 0.07 7.35 -15.00
N CYS A 114 -0.63 8.09 -15.86
CA CYS A 114 -1.69 7.56 -16.72
C CYS A 114 -1.18 6.41 -17.59
N LEU A 115 -0.06 6.60 -18.29
CA LEU A 115 0.53 5.55 -19.12
C LEU A 115 0.89 4.30 -18.30
N LEU A 116 1.57 4.47 -17.17
CA LEU A 116 1.97 3.33 -16.35
C LEU A 116 0.76 2.56 -15.83
N LEU A 117 -0.30 3.24 -15.40
CA LEU A 117 -1.54 2.61 -14.97
C LEU A 117 -2.23 1.86 -16.10
N SER A 118 -2.28 2.43 -17.31
CA SER A 118 -2.88 1.74 -18.46
C SER A 118 -2.09 0.50 -18.87
N LEU A 119 -0.76 0.58 -18.87
CA LEU A 119 0.12 -0.55 -19.19
C LEU A 119 -0.01 -1.66 -18.15
N VAL A 120 -0.05 -1.31 -16.87
CA VAL A 120 -0.28 -2.28 -15.79
C VAL A 120 -1.63 -2.99 -15.99
N GLY A 121 -2.70 -2.23 -16.28
CA GLY A 121 -4.03 -2.80 -16.58
C GLY A 121 -4.00 -3.76 -17.76
N GLU A 122 -3.42 -3.35 -18.89
CA GLU A 122 -3.28 -4.18 -20.09
C GLU A 122 -2.52 -5.48 -19.80
N VAL A 123 -1.44 -5.39 -19.03
CA VAL A 123 -0.65 -6.54 -18.62
C VAL A 123 -1.51 -7.53 -17.82
N PHE A 124 -2.22 -7.07 -16.80
CA PHE A 124 -3.07 -7.93 -15.99
C PHE A 124 -4.28 -8.51 -16.76
N ASP A 125 -4.88 -7.75 -17.67
CA ASP A 125 -5.97 -8.22 -18.54
C ASP A 125 -5.47 -9.31 -19.50
N SER A 126 -4.25 -9.16 -20.05
CA SER A 126 -3.62 -10.15 -20.92
C SER A 126 -3.26 -11.45 -20.20
N PHE A 127 -3.06 -11.40 -18.89
CA PHE A 127 -2.62 -12.52 -18.06
C PHE A 127 -3.74 -13.41 -17.51
N GLY A 128 -4.97 -13.29 -18.04
CA GLY A 128 -6.21 -13.89 -17.53
C GLY A 128 -6.27 -15.41 -17.24
N ASN A 129 -5.15 -16.14 -17.24
CA ASN A 129 -4.97 -17.48 -16.61
C ASN A 129 -3.49 -17.87 -16.30
N GLU A 130 -2.49 -17.01 -16.54
CA GLU A 130 -1.07 -17.39 -16.46
C GLU A 130 -0.39 -17.01 -15.13
N LEU A 131 -0.81 -15.92 -14.49
CA LEU A 131 -0.24 -15.45 -13.22
C LEU A 131 -0.68 -16.29 -12.01
N THR A 132 -1.83 -16.96 -12.08
CA THR A 132 -2.29 -17.93 -11.06
C THR A 132 -1.38 -19.16 -10.94
N ARG A 133 -0.48 -19.41 -11.90
CA ARG A 133 0.53 -20.47 -11.81
C ARG A 133 1.72 -20.09 -10.93
N TYR A 134 1.86 -18.80 -10.59
CA TYR A 134 2.98 -18.24 -9.84
C TYR A 134 2.56 -17.65 -8.48
N LEU A 135 1.27 -17.68 -8.15
CA LEU A 135 0.69 -17.33 -6.84
C LEU A 135 0.28 -18.63 -6.13
#